data_AF-A0A645GHU8-F1
#
_entry.id   AF-A0A645GHU8-F1
#
_cell.length_a   1.000
_cell.length_b   1.000
_cell.length_c   1.000
_cell.angle_alpha   90.00
_cell.angle_beta   90.00
_cell.angle_gamma   90.00
#
_symmetry.space_group_name_H-M   'P 1'
#
loop_
_entity.id
_entity.type
_entity.pdbx_description
1 polymer ?
#
loop_
_entity_poly.entity_id
_entity_poly.type
_entity_poly.pdbx_seq_one_letter_code
_entity_poly.pdbx_strand_id
1 'polypeptide(L)'
;MVTRQMCSLNPFSADFRQQCVSGLAKAQLSDAREGEKTAWFCSEFVTDAFTKAGHPLTLAQSGWISPADLMHMREGDVAAFKPETQLRYVGHLKLGIYIKTGRFVGLTR
;
A
#
# COMPACT_ATOMS: atom_id res chain seq x y z
N MET A 1 -9.87 14.52 7.03
CA MET A 1 -8.53 14.18 6.47
C MET A 1 -8.27 15.09 5.29
N VAL A 2 -7.12 15.77 5.26
CA VAL A 2 -6.68 16.53 4.07
C VAL A 2 -6.29 15.51 3.01
N THR A 3 -6.94 15.55 1.85
CA THR A 3 -6.72 14.57 0.78
C THR A 3 -5.63 15.05 -0.17
N ARG A 4 -4.90 14.12 -0.78
CA ARG A 4 -3.88 14.41 -1.82
C ARG A 4 -4.42 15.29 -2.96
N GLN A 5 -5.74 15.26 -3.19
CA GLN A 5 -6.45 16.09 -4.16
C GLN A 5 -6.26 17.59 -3.91
N MET A 6 -6.14 18.04 -2.65
CA MET A 6 -5.83 19.44 -2.33
C MET A 6 -4.49 19.88 -2.92
N CYS A 7 -3.49 19.00 -2.94
CA CYS A 7 -2.18 19.28 -3.52
C CYS A 7 -2.17 19.28 -5.05
N SER A 8 -3.27 18.87 -5.70
CA SER A 8 -3.41 18.83 -7.16
C SER A 8 -4.26 19.97 -7.73
N LEU A 9 -4.82 20.84 -6.87
CA LEU A 9 -5.64 21.98 -7.30
C LEU A 9 -4.79 22.98 -8.10
N ASN A 10 -5.33 23.49 -9.19
CA ASN A 10 -4.64 24.45 -10.08
C ASN A 10 -4.87 25.87 -9.52
N PRO A 11 -3.85 26.51 -8.92
CA PRO A 11 -2.82 27.22 -9.70
C PRO A 11 -1.36 26.88 -9.29
N PHE A 12 -1.15 25.78 -8.57
CA PHE A 12 0.17 25.46 -8.00
C PHE A 12 1.18 24.97 -9.05
N SER A 13 2.43 25.42 -8.96
CA SER A 13 3.56 24.96 -9.79
C SER A 13 3.86 23.47 -9.55
N ALA A 14 4.49 22.80 -10.52
CA ALA A 14 4.86 21.39 -10.39
C ALA A 14 5.67 21.12 -9.10
N ASP A 15 6.60 22.01 -8.77
CA ASP A 15 7.44 21.89 -7.57
C ASP A 15 6.63 22.01 -6.27
N PHE A 16 5.70 22.96 -6.19
CA PHE A 16 4.83 23.10 -5.02
C PHE A 16 3.92 21.89 -4.85
N ARG A 17 3.41 21.32 -5.95
CA ARG A 17 2.62 20.08 -5.90
C ARG A 17 3.45 18.93 -5.36
N GLN A 18 4.70 18.78 -5.81
CA GLN A 18 5.60 17.73 -5.30
C GLN A 18 5.90 17.92 -3.81
N GLN A 19 6.16 19.15 -3.36
CA GLN A 19 6.40 19.45 -1.95
C GLN A 19 5.16 19.21 -1.08
N CYS A 20 3.98 19.62 -1.54
CA CYS A 20 2.71 19.38 -0.85
C CYS A 20 2.40 17.89 -0.74
N VAL A 21 2.51 17.13 -1.84
CA VAL A 21 2.26 15.69 -1.84
C VAL A 21 3.28 14.97 -0.95
N SER A 22 4.56 15.34 -1.03
CA SER A 22 5.61 14.73 -0.20
C SER A 22 5.44 15.07 1.27
N GLY A 23 5.07 16.31 1.61
CA GLY A 23 4.79 16.73 2.99
C GLY A 23 3.56 16.04 3.56
N LEU A 24 2.50 15.90 2.76
CA LEU A 24 1.30 15.17 3.15
C LEU A 24 1.60 13.68 3.37
N ALA A 25 2.38 13.07 2.47
CA ALA A 25 2.83 11.69 2.61
C ALA A 25 3.65 11.51 3.88
N LYS A 26 4.56 12.43 4.22
CA LYS A 26 5.33 12.36 5.48
C LYS A 26 4.48 12.55 6.74
N ALA A 27 3.42 13.35 6.67
CA ALA A 27 2.56 13.62 7.82
C ALA A 27 1.54 12.50 8.08
N GLN A 28 1.05 11.86 7.02
CA GLN A 28 -0.03 10.86 7.09
C GLN A 28 0.46 9.43 6.93
N LEU A 29 1.63 9.26 6.32
CA LEU A 29 2.26 7.98 6.05
C LEU A 29 3.67 8.02 6.64
N SER A 30 4.38 6.90 6.55
CA SER A 30 5.64 6.75 7.24
C SER A 30 6.81 7.22 6.39
N ASP A 31 7.81 7.87 7.03
CA ASP A 31 9.01 8.31 6.34
C ASP A 31 9.89 7.09 5.96
N ALA A 32 10.51 7.14 4.78
CA ALA A 32 11.29 6.04 4.22
C ALA A 32 12.72 5.96 4.79
N ARG A 33 13.05 6.77 5.80
CA ARG A 33 14.41 6.92 6.34
C ARG A 33 14.57 6.48 7.79
N GLU A 34 15.33 5.40 7.90
CA GLU A 34 16.43 5.14 8.84
C GLU A 34 16.09 4.83 10.31
N GLY A 35 15.94 3.53 10.57
CA GLY A 35 15.84 2.92 11.89
C GLY A 35 15.24 1.52 11.77
N GLU A 36 15.46 0.64 12.76
CA GLU A 36 14.73 -0.62 12.89
C GLU A 36 13.25 -0.30 13.11
N LYS A 37 12.51 -0.21 12.01
CA LYS A 37 11.12 0.18 12.01
C LYS A 37 10.31 -0.92 12.68
N THR A 38 9.75 -0.65 13.85
CA THR A 38 9.01 -1.63 14.65
C THR A 38 7.51 -1.66 14.34
N ALA A 39 7.02 -0.70 13.56
CA ALA A 39 5.61 -0.57 13.21
C ALA A 39 5.44 -0.16 11.74
N TRP A 40 4.49 -0.81 11.06
CA TRP A 40 4.15 -0.55 9.67
C TRP A 40 2.67 -0.28 9.53
N PHE A 41 2.31 0.58 8.58
CA PHE A 41 0.95 0.60 8.07
C PHE A 41 0.68 -0.65 7.25
N CYS A 42 -0.57 -1.12 7.21
CA CYS A 42 -0.92 -2.36 6.51
C CYS A 42 -0.57 -2.30 5.01
N SER A 43 -0.82 -1.17 4.35
CA SER A 43 -0.47 -0.95 2.94
C SER A 43 1.03 -0.93 2.70
N GLU A 44 1.78 -0.28 3.57
CA GLU A 44 3.24 -0.25 3.51
C GLU A 44 3.81 -1.66 3.69
N PHE A 45 3.36 -2.39 4.71
CA PHE A 45 3.81 -3.74 4.99
C PHE A 45 3.59 -4.67 3.79
N VAL A 46 2.38 -4.64 3.21
CA VAL A 46 2.05 -5.49 2.05
C VAL A 46 2.91 -5.12 0.84
N THR A 47 3.02 -3.83 0.52
CA THR A 47 3.79 -3.39 -0.66
C THR A 47 5.29 -3.66 -0.52
N ASP A 48 5.87 -3.48 0.67
CA ASP A 48 7.27 -3.83 0.95
C ASP A 48 7.52 -5.34 0.89
N ALA A 49 6.61 -6.16 1.45
CA ALA A 49 6.72 -7.61 1.43
C ALA A 49 6.70 -8.17 -0.01
N PHE A 50 5.81 -7.67 -0.86
CA PHE A 50 5.74 -8.06 -2.27
C PHE A 50 6.98 -7.62 -3.07
N THR A 51 7.53 -6.45 -2.75
CA THR A 51 8.79 -5.97 -3.33
C THR A 51 9.95 -6.90 -2.96
N LYS A 52 10.06 -7.28 -1.68
CA LYS A 52 11.07 -8.26 -1.20
C LYS A 52 10.88 -9.65 -1.79
N ALA A 53 9.65 -10.04 -2.12
CA ALA A 53 9.35 -11.31 -2.78
C ALA A 53 9.67 -11.30 -4.29
N GLY A 54 10.17 -10.20 -4.87
CA GLY A 54 10.48 -10.07 -6.29
C GLY A 54 9.26 -9.85 -7.19
N HIS A 55 8.09 -9.59 -6.61
CA HIS A 55 6.83 -9.36 -7.32
C HIS A 55 6.20 -8.04 -6.85
N PRO A 56 6.84 -6.88 -7.12
CA PRO A 56 6.35 -5.60 -6.63
C PRO A 56 4.93 -5.30 -7.14
N LEU A 57 4.07 -4.78 -6.27
CA LEU A 57 2.71 -4.37 -6.66
C LEU A 57 2.71 -3.06 -7.45
N THR A 58 3.66 -2.18 -7.16
CA THR A 58 3.88 -0.87 -7.80
C THR A 58 5.36 -0.48 -7.63
N LEU A 59 5.87 0.39 -8.50
CA LEU A 59 7.22 0.97 -8.38
C LEU A 59 7.30 2.17 -7.43
N ALA A 60 6.16 2.61 -6.90
CA ALA A 60 6.13 3.68 -5.90
C ALA A 60 6.68 3.19 -4.55
N GLN A 61 7.25 4.12 -3.78
CA GLN A 61 7.78 3.82 -2.45
C GLN A 61 6.65 3.30 -1.55
N SER A 62 6.89 2.18 -0.87
CA SER A 62 5.90 1.48 -0.02
C SER A 62 5.33 2.40 1.07
N GLY A 63 6.16 3.29 1.64
CA GLY A 63 5.73 4.30 2.61
C GLY A 63 4.77 5.37 2.06
N TRP A 64 4.59 5.47 0.74
CA TRP A 64 3.68 6.45 0.11
C TRP A 64 2.34 5.86 -0.30
N ILE A 65 2.16 4.54 -0.11
CA ILE A 65 0.93 3.85 -0.48
C ILE A 65 -0.01 3.85 0.71
N SER A 66 -1.14 4.53 0.60
CA SER A 66 -2.21 4.43 1.60
C SER A 66 -3.00 3.12 1.42
N PRO A 67 -3.76 2.68 2.45
CA PRO A 67 -4.66 1.53 2.32
C PRO A 67 -5.69 1.71 1.21
N ALA A 68 -6.16 2.95 0.99
CA ALA A 68 -7.06 3.25 -0.10
C ALA A 68 -6.38 3.09 -1.46
N ASP A 69 -5.14 3.57 -1.62
CA ASP A 69 -4.41 3.45 -2.90
C ASP A 69 -4.24 1.99 -3.32
N LEU A 70 -3.89 1.11 -2.38
CA LEU A 70 -3.77 -0.33 -2.65
C LEU A 70 -5.10 -0.96 -3.07
N MET A 71 -6.21 -0.51 -2.48
CA MET A 71 -7.55 -1.01 -2.80
C MET A 71 -8.02 -0.56 -4.19
N HIS A 72 -7.57 0.58 -4.69
CA HIS A 72 -7.90 1.09 -6.04
C HIS A 72 -6.95 0.58 -7.14
N MET A 73 -6.00 -0.31 -6.83
CA MET A 73 -5.17 -0.99 -7.84
C MET A 73 -5.87 -2.20 -8.49
N ARG A 74 -7.16 -2.41 -8.19
CA ARG A 74 -7.92 -3.55 -8.70
C ARG A 74 -8.30 -3.38 -10.16
N GLU A 75 -8.63 -4.49 -10.79
CA GLU A 75 -9.25 -4.50 -12.11
C GLU A 75 -10.55 -3.69 -12.10
N GLY A 76 -10.64 -2.70 -13.00
CA GLY A 76 -11.81 -1.81 -13.12
C GLY A 76 -11.74 -0.53 -12.27
N ASP A 77 -10.79 -0.41 -11.35
CA ASP A 77 -10.60 0.81 -10.54
C ASP A 77 -9.60 1.79 -11.17
N VAL A 78 -9.69 3.07 -10.77
CA VAL A 78 -8.74 4.12 -11.17
C VAL A 78 -7.66 4.25 -10.11
N ALA A 79 -6.48 3.69 -10.38
CA ALA A 79 -5.36 3.71 -9.44
C ALA A 79 -4.62 5.05 -9.44
N ALA A 80 -4.33 5.57 -8.24
CA ALA A 80 -3.48 6.76 -8.07
C ALA A 80 -1.99 6.47 -8.35
N PHE A 81 -1.59 5.21 -8.20
CA PHE A 81 -0.25 4.71 -8.51
C PHE A 81 -0.38 3.57 -9.51
N LYS A 82 0.51 3.53 -10.51
CA LYS A 82 0.49 2.48 -11.53
C LYS A 82 0.76 1.11 -10.87
N PRO A 83 -0.14 0.13 -11.02
CA PRO A 83 0.14 -1.24 -10.59
C PRO A 83 1.01 -1.95 -11.64
N GLU A 84 1.92 -2.80 -11.20
CA GLU A 84 2.72 -3.66 -12.10
C GLU A 84 1.90 -4.87 -12.59
N THR A 85 0.95 -5.33 -11.77
CA THR A 85 -0.02 -6.37 -12.12
C THR A 85 -1.40 -5.96 -11.63
N GLN A 86 -2.44 -6.23 -12.43
CA GLN A 86 -3.81 -5.88 -12.05
C GLN A 86 -4.27 -6.76 -10.89
N LEU A 87 -4.68 -6.14 -9.78
CA LEU A 87 -5.15 -6.89 -8.62
C LEU A 87 -6.59 -7.38 -8.84
N ARG A 88 -6.88 -8.62 -8.46
CA ARG A 88 -8.26 -9.15 -8.47
C ARG A 88 -8.79 -9.21 -7.05
N TYR A 89 -9.97 -8.65 -6.82
CA TYR A 89 -10.65 -8.80 -5.53
C TYR A 89 -11.19 -10.22 -5.39
N VAL A 90 -10.68 -10.97 -4.42
CA VAL A 90 -11.07 -12.37 -4.15
C VAL A 90 -12.05 -12.50 -2.98
N GLY A 91 -12.63 -11.39 -2.51
CA GLY A 91 -13.48 -11.36 -1.32
C GLY A 91 -12.70 -11.14 -0.02
N HIS A 92 -13.42 -11.10 1.09
CA HIS A 92 -12.81 -11.12 2.42
C HIS A 92 -12.41 -12.56 2.74
N LEU A 93 -11.11 -12.76 3.01
CA LEU A 93 -10.62 -14.02 3.55
C LEU A 93 -11.21 -14.19 4.95
N LYS A 94 -12.34 -14.89 5.04
CA LYS A 94 -12.84 -15.39 6.32
C LYS A 94 -11.83 -16.40 6.83
N LEU A 95 -11.66 -16.51 8.15
CA LEU A 95 -11.04 -17.69 8.76
C LEU A 95 -11.88 -18.93 8.37
N GLY A 96 -11.59 -19.48 7.20
CA GLY A 96 -12.15 -20.70 6.68
C GLY A 96 -11.34 -21.88 7.20
N ILE A 97 -11.91 -23.07 6.99
CA ILE A 97 -11.46 -24.39 7.45
C ILE A 97 -9.94 -24.59 7.33
N TYR A 98 -9.29 -23.98 6.35
CA TYR A 98 -7.85 -24.00 6.07
C TYR A 98 -6.93 -23.74 7.28
N ILE A 99 -7.28 -22.81 8.18
CA ILE A 99 -6.49 -22.56 9.41
C ILE A 99 -6.81 -23.60 10.50
N LYS A 100 -8.02 -24.15 10.54
CA LYS A 100 -8.34 -25.32 11.39
C LYS A 100 -7.67 -26.61 10.88
N THR A 101 -7.40 -26.72 9.58
CA THR A 101 -6.76 -27.90 8.98
C THR A 101 -5.26 -27.99 9.30
N GLY A 102 -4.60 -26.94 9.79
CA GLY A 102 -3.24 -27.06 10.35
C GLY A 102 -3.14 -28.14 11.44
N ARG A 103 -4.24 -28.37 12.18
CA ARG A 103 -4.39 -29.46 13.16
C ARG A 103 -4.67 -30.83 12.53
N PHE A 104 -5.12 -30.88 11.27
CA PHE A 104 -5.46 -32.11 10.54
C PHE A 104 -4.37 -32.57 9.57
N VAL A 105 -3.49 -31.69 9.06
CA VAL A 105 -2.37 -32.06 8.17
C VAL A 105 -1.05 -32.28 8.93
N GLY A 106 -1.08 -32.33 10.27
CA GLY A 106 0.10 -32.70 11.07
C GLY A 106 1.30 -31.76 10.92
N LEU A 107 1.08 -30.47 10.65
CA LEU A 107 2.14 -29.47 10.49
C LEU A 107 2.43 -28.67 11.77
N THR A 108 1.92 -29.10 12.91
CA THR A 108 2.46 -28.69 14.21
C THR A 108 3.58 -29.64 14.62
N ARG A 109 4.80 -29.12 14.65
CA ARG A 109 5.81 -29.56 15.61
C ARG A 109 5.95 -28.48 16.67
#